data_AF-A0A1Q3VWD1-F1
#
_entry.id   AF-A0A1Q3VWD1-F1
#
_cell.length_a   1.000
_cell.length_b   1.000
_cell.length_c   1.000
_cell.angle_alpha   90.00
_cell.angle_beta   90.00
_cell.angle_gamma   90.00
#
_symmetry.space_group_name_H-M   'P 1'
#
loop_
_entity.id
_entity.type
_entity.pdbx_description
1 polymer ?
#
loop_
_entity_poly.entity_id
_entity_poly.type
_entity_poly.pdbx_seq_one_letter_code
_entity_poly.pdbx_strand_id
1 'polypeptide(L)'
;MVAMAAAVEYRLLTVWRIEAPLDAVYAAVRDSLRWPEWWPGALAVAELAAGDAAGLDSVRRYRWRAALPYRLRFTARTTRVEAPYFVEASIAGDLEGRGSWRFARAGAFTVVRHEWRVRTTRRWMNLCGALARPLFVRNHERIMRRGAEALARRVGGRLRAVEFGELAVGEAMAGDAAGCRGGGETCGGSEAGREGRPAGGAENGPGGRLGDRSGSGPESCSGRNSECRLENDAEYGPTHASERPPGERRGGGAQDGVESGRRQPRLAVVAVLAGTLAGGIATVAQMFAWWLTDVPVWATLLRDARLTAAIVMGREALQAPAAGGLPWDVLFVATLVHLALSVAYALPPARLAGRLRGLPALGAGAAYGLAIYVVNMYGFTVVFPWFALARDPATVFAHLVFGLALAALCPGLSERSR
;
A
#
# COMPACT_ATOMS: atom_id res chain seq x y z
N MET A 1 10.44 -24.50 -4.36
CA MET A 1 9.76 -24.43 -3.06
C MET A 1 9.16 -23.03 -2.91
N VAL A 2 7.86 -22.87 -3.16
CA VAL A 2 7.21 -21.54 -3.11
C VAL A 2 6.99 -21.19 -1.64
N ALA A 3 7.62 -20.11 -1.16
CA ALA A 3 7.38 -19.61 0.19
C ALA A 3 5.89 -19.31 0.35
N MET A 4 5.22 -19.98 1.29
CA MET A 4 3.87 -19.60 1.71
C MET A 4 3.95 -18.20 2.31
N ALA A 5 3.38 -17.20 1.63
CA ALA A 5 3.21 -15.88 2.21
C ALA A 5 2.40 -16.00 3.51
N ALA A 6 2.94 -15.46 4.60
CA ALA A 6 2.27 -15.46 5.89
C ALA A 6 0.88 -14.80 5.77
N ALA A 7 -0.14 -15.43 6.35
CA ALA A 7 -1.49 -14.89 6.33
C ALA A 7 -1.56 -13.61 7.20
N VAL A 8 -2.07 -12.52 6.65
CA VAL A 8 -2.20 -11.25 7.39
C VAL A 8 -3.44 -11.30 8.26
N GLU A 9 -3.26 -11.07 9.56
CA GLU A 9 -4.36 -10.99 10.53
C GLU A 9 -4.89 -9.55 10.66
N TYR A 10 -6.22 -9.44 10.69
CA TYR A 10 -6.96 -8.20 10.88
C TYR A 10 -7.81 -8.31 12.15
N ARG A 11 -7.70 -7.30 13.01
CA ARG A 11 -8.42 -7.22 14.30
C ARG A 11 -9.18 -5.91 14.37
N LEU A 12 -10.31 -5.84 13.68
CA LEU A 12 -11.05 -4.60 13.48
C LEU A 12 -12.15 -4.48 14.53
N LEU A 13 -12.24 -3.31 15.15
CA LEU A 13 -13.35 -2.92 16.01
C LEU A 13 -14.13 -1.81 15.30
N THR A 14 -15.44 -1.96 15.26
CA THR A 14 -16.36 -0.89 14.86
C THR A 14 -17.39 -0.67 15.95
N VAL A 15 -17.66 0.58 16.31
CA VAL A 15 -18.72 0.94 17.25
C VAL A 15 -19.70 1.89 16.57
N TRP A 16 -20.98 1.52 16.57
CA TRP A 16 -22.08 2.38 16.11
C TRP A 16 -22.88 2.88 17.30
N ARG A 17 -23.22 4.17 17.30
CA ARG A 17 -24.15 4.78 18.25
C ARG A 17 -25.40 5.25 17.50
N ILE A 18 -26.50 4.53 17.66
CA ILE A 18 -27.75 4.77 16.93
C ILE A 18 -28.84 5.14 17.94
N GLU A 19 -29.50 6.27 17.72
CA GLU A 19 -30.69 6.70 18.47
C GLU A 19 -31.90 5.91 17.98
N ALA A 20 -32.04 4.69 18.50
CA ALA A 20 -33.13 3.76 18.20
C ALA A 20 -33.25 2.69 19.29
N PRO A 21 -34.44 2.07 19.45
CA PRO A 21 -34.65 0.97 20.40
C PRO A 21 -33.73 -0.23 20.13
N LEU A 22 -33.21 -0.83 21.20
CA LEU A 22 -32.32 -2.01 21.17
C LEU A 22 -32.90 -3.13 20.31
N ASP A 23 -34.17 -3.46 20.50
CA ASP A 23 -34.82 -4.58 19.84
C ASP A 23 -34.92 -4.39 18.32
N ALA A 24 -35.20 -3.15 17.87
CA ALA A 24 -35.26 -2.81 16.46
C ALA A 24 -33.89 -2.93 15.78
N VAL A 25 -32.84 -2.43 16.45
CA VAL A 25 -31.46 -2.52 15.98
C VAL A 25 -30.98 -3.97 15.96
N TYR A 26 -31.21 -4.70 17.04
CA TYR A 26 -30.87 -6.12 17.15
C TYR A 26 -31.55 -6.94 16.07
N ALA A 27 -32.87 -6.79 15.88
CA ALA A 27 -33.63 -7.52 14.87
C ALA A 27 -33.10 -7.27 13.45
N ALA A 28 -32.81 -6.00 13.11
CA ALA A 28 -32.27 -5.64 11.80
C ALA A 28 -30.86 -6.21 11.54
N VAL A 29 -29.99 -6.25 12.56
CA VAL A 29 -28.66 -6.86 12.43
C VAL A 29 -28.75 -8.40 12.40
N ARG A 30 -29.62 -9.00 13.21
CA ARG A 30 -29.84 -10.46 13.28
C ARG A 30 -30.39 -11.04 11.98
N ASP A 31 -31.26 -10.29 11.29
CA ASP A 31 -31.82 -10.66 9.99
C ASP A 31 -30.84 -10.43 8.84
N SER A 32 -29.75 -11.19 8.86
CA SER A 32 -28.68 -11.05 7.89
C SER A 32 -29.07 -11.43 6.46
N LEU A 33 -30.15 -12.18 6.27
CA LEU A 33 -30.65 -12.53 4.93
C LEU A 33 -31.14 -11.28 4.18
N ARG A 34 -31.67 -10.30 4.91
CA ARG A 34 -32.17 -9.03 4.37
C ARG A 34 -31.13 -7.91 4.31
N TRP A 35 -29.88 -8.16 4.72
CA TRP A 35 -28.81 -7.16 4.58
C TRP A 35 -28.64 -6.60 3.17
N PRO A 36 -28.77 -7.37 2.07
CA PRO A 36 -28.67 -6.84 0.71
C PRO A 36 -29.72 -5.76 0.37
N GLU A 37 -30.85 -5.73 1.08
CA GLU A 37 -31.92 -4.74 0.85
C GLU A 37 -31.54 -3.34 1.32
N TRP A 38 -30.67 -3.23 2.32
CA TRP A 38 -30.41 -1.97 3.00
C TRP A 38 -28.94 -1.65 3.18
N TRP A 39 -28.06 -2.63 3.34
CA TRP A 39 -26.64 -2.40 3.59
C TRP A 39 -25.85 -2.25 2.29
N PRO A 40 -25.38 -1.04 1.93
CA PRO A 40 -24.66 -0.83 0.69
C PRO A 40 -23.36 -1.64 0.65
N GLY A 41 -23.27 -2.56 -0.30
CA GLY A 41 -22.11 -3.45 -0.51
C GLY A 41 -22.37 -4.91 -0.13
N ALA A 42 -23.43 -5.21 0.62
CA ALA A 42 -23.93 -6.57 0.77
C ALA A 42 -24.62 -6.96 -0.55
N LEU A 43 -24.02 -7.85 -1.34
CA LEU A 43 -24.56 -8.23 -2.66
C LEU A 43 -25.59 -9.34 -2.56
N ALA A 44 -25.34 -10.33 -1.69
CA ALA A 44 -26.27 -11.43 -1.46
C ALA A 44 -25.91 -12.14 -0.15
N VAL A 45 -26.93 -12.65 0.52
CA VAL A 45 -26.79 -13.59 1.63
C VAL A 45 -27.71 -14.77 1.35
N ALA A 46 -27.16 -15.98 1.36
CA ALA A 46 -27.91 -17.21 1.12
C ALA A 46 -27.79 -18.13 2.33
N GLU A 47 -28.90 -18.70 2.78
CA GLU A 47 -28.88 -19.72 3.81
C GLU A 47 -28.41 -21.05 3.23
N LEU A 48 -27.45 -21.70 3.91
CA LEU A 48 -26.92 -23.02 3.55
C LEU A 48 -27.41 -24.10 4.50
N ALA A 49 -27.59 -23.75 5.78
CA ALA A 49 -28.19 -24.61 6.78
C ALA A 49 -28.96 -23.74 7.78
N ALA A 50 -30.20 -24.13 8.07
CA ALA A 50 -31.00 -23.53 9.12
C ALA A 50 -30.38 -23.84 10.50
N GLY A 51 -30.48 -22.89 11.41
CA GLY A 51 -30.09 -23.09 12.82
C GLY A 51 -31.27 -23.53 13.67
N ASP A 52 -31.08 -23.55 14.99
CA ASP A 52 -32.16 -23.74 15.96
C ASP A 52 -33.11 -22.51 16.03
N ALA A 53 -34.05 -22.49 16.98
CA ALA A 53 -34.98 -21.37 17.16
C ALA A 53 -34.29 -20.03 17.49
N ALA A 54 -33.13 -20.05 18.17
CA ALA A 54 -32.29 -18.87 18.38
C ALA A 54 -31.39 -18.57 17.15
N GLY A 55 -31.35 -19.51 16.20
CA GLY A 55 -30.52 -19.60 15.02
C GLY A 55 -29.03 -19.79 15.33
N LEU A 56 -28.73 -20.47 16.44
CA LEU A 56 -27.44 -21.12 16.68
C LEU A 56 -27.19 -22.18 15.59
N ASP A 57 -25.93 -22.38 15.23
CA ASP A 57 -25.49 -23.29 14.16
C ASP A 57 -25.99 -23.00 12.74
N SER A 58 -26.77 -21.93 12.54
CA SER A 58 -27.16 -21.50 11.19
C SER A 58 -25.91 -21.19 10.36
N VAL A 59 -25.87 -21.68 9.12
CA VAL A 59 -24.77 -21.42 8.19
C VAL A 59 -25.28 -20.58 7.03
N ARG A 60 -24.66 -19.41 6.82
CA ARG A 60 -25.02 -18.47 5.76
C ARG A 60 -23.82 -18.13 4.90
N ARG A 61 -24.02 -18.02 3.59
CA ARG A 61 -23.01 -17.58 2.61
C ARG A 61 -23.22 -16.13 2.27
N TYR A 62 -22.17 -15.34 2.43
CA TYR A 62 -22.17 -13.91 2.17
C TYR A 62 -21.38 -13.60 0.89
N ARG A 63 -21.90 -12.68 0.09
CA ARG A 63 -21.19 -12.07 -1.03
C ARG A 63 -21.16 -10.57 -0.83
N TRP A 64 -19.95 -10.01 -0.77
CA TRP A 64 -19.72 -8.60 -0.52
C TRP A 64 -18.93 -7.94 -1.65
N ARG A 65 -19.24 -6.67 -1.92
CA ARG A 65 -18.45 -5.76 -2.73
C ARG A 65 -18.34 -4.43 -2.01
N ALA A 66 -17.13 -4.12 -1.57
CA ALA A 66 -16.79 -2.84 -0.97
C ALA A 66 -16.37 -1.84 -2.07
N ALA A 67 -15.49 -0.90 -1.74
CA ALA A 67 -14.98 0.08 -2.70
C ALA A 67 -13.88 -0.47 -3.63
N LEU A 68 -13.25 -1.59 -3.26
CA LEU A 68 -12.26 -2.28 -4.09
C LEU A 68 -12.94 -3.17 -5.15
N PRO A 69 -12.32 -3.35 -6.34
CA PRO A 69 -12.94 -4.05 -7.47
C PRO A 69 -13.07 -5.58 -7.30
N TYR A 70 -12.69 -6.14 -6.14
CA TYR A 70 -12.86 -7.57 -5.86
C TYR A 70 -14.12 -7.86 -5.04
N ARG A 71 -14.61 -9.10 -5.19
CA ARG A 71 -15.73 -9.63 -4.41
C ARG A 71 -15.21 -10.57 -3.34
N LEU A 72 -15.70 -10.40 -2.11
CA LEU A 72 -15.48 -11.33 -1.01
C LEU A 72 -16.64 -12.30 -0.91
N ARG A 73 -16.31 -13.57 -0.70
CA ARG A 73 -17.20 -14.69 -0.52
C ARG A 73 -16.73 -15.47 0.70
N PHE A 74 -17.57 -15.49 1.73
CA PHE A 74 -17.29 -16.25 2.94
C PHE A 74 -18.58 -16.85 3.48
N THR A 75 -18.46 -17.93 4.23
CA THR A 75 -19.53 -18.53 5.01
C THR A 75 -19.36 -18.14 6.47
N ALA A 76 -20.46 -17.82 7.14
CA ALA A 76 -20.48 -17.63 8.58
C ALA A 76 -21.37 -18.72 9.20
N ARG A 77 -20.85 -19.41 10.22
CA ARG A 77 -21.63 -20.31 11.08
C ARG A 77 -21.80 -19.65 12.44
N THR A 78 -23.04 -19.46 12.87
CA THR A 78 -23.34 -18.88 14.19
C THR A 78 -22.88 -19.84 15.29
N THR A 79 -22.02 -19.38 16.19
CA THR A 79 -21.42 -20.21 17.25
C THR A 79 -21.94 -19.88 18.64
N ARG A 80 -22.47 -18.66 18.85
CA ARG A 80 -23.06 -18.24 20.12
C ARG A 80 -24.10 -17.16 19.90
N VAL A 81 -25.20 -17.24 20.65
CA VAL A 81 -26.30 -16.26 20.63
C VAL A 81 -26.76 -16.04 22.06
N GLU A 82 -26.78 -14.78 22.51
CA GLU A 82 -27.39 -14.36 23.78
C GLU A 82 -28.29 -13.16 23.48
N ALA A 83 -29.52 -13.43 23.04
CA ALA A 83 -30.41 -12.39 22.59
C ALA A 83 -30.84 -11.47 23.75
N PRO A 84 -30.98 -10.15 23.53
CA PRO A 84 -30.61 -9.36 22.34
C PRO A 84 -29.18 -8.78 22.38
N TYR A 85 -28.30 -9.28 23.26
CA TYR A 85 -27.05 -8.61 23.62
C TYR A 85 -25.82 -9.10 22.85
N PHE A 86 -25.81 -10.34 22.35
CA PHE A 86 -24.62 -10.93 21.74
C PHE A 86 -24.90 -11.92 20.62
N VAL A 87 -24.10 -11.86 19.55
CA VAL A 87 -24.05 -12.87 18.48
C VAL A 87 -22.60 -13.07 18.05
N GLU A 88 -22.14 -14.31 17.97
CA GLU A 88 -20.82 -14.69 17.44
C GLU A 88 -20.96 -15.68 16.28
N ALA A 89 -20.07 -15.56 15.30
CA ALA A 89 -19.96 -16.51 14.20
C ALA A 89 -18.50 -16.83 13.85
N SER A 90 -18.26 -18.08 13.47
CA SER A 90 -17.02 -18.51 12.82
C SER A 90 -17.11 -18.27 11.32
N ILE A 91 -16.02 -17.77 10.73
CA ILE A 91 -15.94 -17.32 9.34
C ILE A 91 -14.99 -18.23 8.56
N ALA A 92 -15.38 -18.66 7.36
CA ALA A 92 -14.56 -19.47 6.46
C ALA A 92 -14.72 -19.05 4.99
N GLY A 93 -13.71 -19.29 4.14
CA GLY A 93 -13.71 -18.93 2.72
C GLY A 93 -12.63 -17.90 2.39
N ASP A 94 -12.98 -16.79 1.72
CA ASP A 94 -12.02 -15.72 1.38
C ASP A 94 -11.42 -15.03 2.63
N LEU A 95 -12.11 -15.16 3.76
CA LEU A 95 -11.70 -14.73 5.10
C LEU A 95 -11.88 -15.93 6.05
N GLU A 96 -10.97 -16.08 7.00
CA GLU A 96 -11.03 -17.13 8.03
C GLU A 96 -10.83 -16.52 9.42
N GLY A 97 -11.69 -16.85 10.38
CA GLY A 97 -11.60 -16.32 11.75
C GLY A 97 -12.95 -16.25 12.46
N ARG A 98 -13.18 -15.17 13.22
CA ARG A 98 -14.40 -14.95 14.00
C ARG A 98 -14.91 -13.51 13.85
N GLY A 99 -16.22 -13.36 13.85
CA GLY A 99 -16.91 -12.07 13.95
C GLY A 99 -17.91 -12.10 15.10
N SER A 100 -18.03 -11.00 15.84
CA SER A 100 -19.03 -10.88 16.90
C SER A 100 -19.69 -9.51 16.93
N TRP A 101 -20.95 -9.51 17.36
CA TRP A 101 -21.79 -8.35 17.56
C TRP A 101 -22.19 -8.30 19.04
N ARG A 102 -21.95 -7.16 19.68
CA ARG A 102 -22.44 -6.82 21.02
C ARG A 102 -23.39 -5.64 20.93
N PHE A 103 -24.48 -5.71 21.67
CA PHE A 103 -25.49 -4.66 21.72
C PHE A 103 -25.67 -4.23 23.18
N ALA A 104 -25.70 -2.92 23.41
CA ALA A 104 -25.94 -2.35 24.72
C ALA A 104 -26.90 -1.18 24.61
N ARG A 105 -27.81 -1.08 25.58
CA ARG A 105 -28.69 0.09 25.72
C ARG A 105 -27.97 1.17 26.51
N ALA A 106 -27.95 2.39 25.99
CA ALA A 106 -27.38 3.58 26.63
C ALA A 106 -28.40 4.72 26.54
N GLY A 107 -29.35 4.75 27.48
CA GLY A 107 -30.47 5.69 27.45
C GLY A 107 -31.32 5.52 26.18
N ALA A 108 -31.45 6.59 25.39
CA ALA A 108 -32.15 6.58 24.10
C ALA A 108 -31.33 5.97 22.93
N PHE A 109 -30.07 5.59 23.19
CA PHE A 109 -29.18 5.03 22.19
C PHE A 109 -29.01 3.53 22.33
N THR A 110 -28.78 2.88 21.20
CA THR A 110 -28.22 1.54 21.11
C THR A 110 -26.77 1.65 20.66
N VAL A 111 -25.87 1.09 21.45
CA VAL A 111 -24.45 0.95 21.12
C VAL A 111 -24.24 -0.43 20.54
N VAL A 112 -23.81 -0.50 19.29
CA VAL A 112 -23.47 -1.74 18.60
C VAL A 112 -21.96 -1.82 18.46
N ARG A 113 -21.33 -2.82 19.07
CA ARG A 113 -19.90 -3.09 18.92
C ARG A 113 -19.74 -4.33 18.04
N HIS A 114 -19.07 -4.16 16.91
CA HIS A 114 -18.72 -5.23 15.99
C HIS A 114 -17.23 -5.50 16.05
N GLU A 115 -16.85 -6.71 16.45
CA GLU A 115 -15.47 -7.17 16.48
C GLU A 115 -15.24 -8.16 15.34
N TRP A 116 -14.20 -7.93 14.56
CA TRP A 116 -13.88 -8.74 13.40
C TRP A 116 -12.42 -9.17 13.46
N ARG A 117 -12.18 -10.45 13.82
CA ARG A 117 -10.86 -11.06 13.94
C ARG A 117 -10.69 -12.10 12.84
N VAL A 118 -10.12 -11.71 11.70
CA VAL A 118 -10.00 -12.58 10.53
C VAL A 118 -8.62 -12.49 9.89
N ARG A 119 -8.23 -13.57 9.20
CA ARG A 119 -7.11 -13.58 8.27
C ARG A 119 -7.60 -13.74 6.84
N THR A 120 -6.88 -13.15 5.89
CA THR A 120 -7.14 -13.30 4.46
C THR A 120 -6.59 -14.62 3.95
N THR A 121 -7.33 -15.33 3.10
CA THR A 121 -6.92 -16.64 2.56
C THR A 121 -6.42 -16.57 1.12
N ARG A 122 -6.84 -15.54 0.36
CA ARG A 122 -6.42 -15.38 -1.04
C ARG A 122 -4.95 -15.01 -1.14
N ARG A 123 -4.20 -15.78 -1.95
CA ARG A 123 -2.75 -15.63 -2.13
C ARG A 123 -2.32 -14.21 -2.49
N TRP A 124 -3.02 -13.55 -3.41
CA TRP A 124 -2.69 -12.18 -3.82
C TRP A 124 -2.94 -11.15 -2.70
N MET A 125 -3.94 -11.37 -1.83
CA MET A 125 -4.19 -10.49 -0.68
C MET A 125 -3.10 -10.61 0.37
N ASN A 126 -2.58 -11.82 0.59
CA ASN A 126 -1.48 -12.06 1.52
C ASN A 126 -0.15 -11.55 0.96
N LEU A 127 0.09 -11.71 -0.34
CA LEU A 127 1.30 -11.20 -1.00
C LEU A 127 1.39 -9.67 -0.94
N CYS A 128 0.28 -8.97 -1.14
CA CYS A 128 0.21 -7.52 -1.01
C CYS A 128 -0.06 -7.07 0.44
N GLY A 129 -0.27 -7.99 1.38
CA GLY A 129 -1.02 -7.74 2.60
C GLY A 129 -0.39 -6.75 3.56
N ALA A 130 0.94 -6.75 3.72
CA ALA A 130 1.61 -5.80 4.61
C ALA A 130 1.50 -4.35 4.10
N LEU A 131 1.65 -4.14 2.79
CA LEU A 131 1.53 -2.82 2.16
C LEU A 131 0.07 -2.39 1.97
N ALA A 132 -0.81 -3.36 1.71
CA ALA A 132 -2.23 -3.13 1.47
C ALA A 132 -3.09 -3.14 2.73
N ARG A 133 -2.53 -3.49 3.90
CA ARG A 133 -3.23 -3.49 5.18
C ARG A 133 -4.04 -2.22 5.45
N PRO A 134 -3.46 -1.00 5.39
CA PRO A 134 -4.22 0.23 5.61
C PRO A 134 -5.35 0.40 4.60
N LEU A 135 -5.20 -0.12 3.37
CA LEU A 135 -6.23 -0.08 2.34
C LEU A 135 -7.41 -0.98 2.70
N PHE A 136 -7.13 -2.22 3.13
CA PHE A 136 -8.16 -3.17 3.52
C PHE A 136 -8.91 -2.70 4.78
N VAL A 137 -8.20 -2.09 5.73
CA VAL A 137 -8.80 -1.44 6.92
C VAL A 137 -9.74 -0.32 6.49
N ARG A 138 -9.27 0.68 5.73
CA ARG A 138 -10.11 1.79 5.24
C ARG A 138 -11.30 1.31 4.41
N ASN A 139 -11.09 0.30 3.57
CA ASN A 139 -12.15 -0.30 2.77
C ASN A 139 -13.22 -0.99 3.66
N HIS A 140 -12.81 -1.60 4.78
CA HIS A 140 -13.74 -2.13 5.79
C HIS A 140 -14.45 -1.01 6.57
N GLU A 141 -13.73 0.01 7.03
CA GLU A 141 -14.33 1.16 7.72
C GLU A 141 -15.41 1.82 6.86
N ARG A 142 -15.16 1.97 5.55
CA ARG A 142 -16.13 2.51 4.60
C ARG A 142 -17.40 1.69 4.50
N ILE A 143 -17.30 0.35 4.45
CA ILE A 143 -18.48 -0.52 4.36
C ILE A 143 -19.29 -0.51 5.66
N MET A 144 -18.60 -0.41 6.79
CA MET A 144 -19.22 -0.33 8.11
C MET A 144 -19.89 1.02 8.36
N ARG A 145 -19.29 2.13 7.91
CA ARG A 145 -19.92 3.48 8.00
C ARG A 145 -21.22 3.53 7.22
N ARG A 146 -21.21 3.07 5.96
CA ARG A 146 -22.41 2.98 5.12
C ARG A 146 -23.48 2.05 5.71
N GLY A 147 -23.04 0.97 6.36
CA GLY A 147 -23.92 0.08 7.12
C GLY A 147 -24.63 0.79 8.26
N ALA A 148 -23.89 1.54 9.08
CA ALA A 148 -24.44 2.29 10.20
C ALA A 148 -25.49 3.33 9.75
N GLU A 149 -25.18 4.07 8.68
CA GLU A 149 -26.08 5.08 8.10
C GLU A 149 -27.36 4.44 7.56
N ALA A 150 -27.24 3.32 6.86
CA ALA A 150 -28.39 2.62 6.32
C ALA A 150 -29.24 1.93 7.40
N LEU A 151 -28.59 1.38 8.42
CA LEU A 151 -29.26 0.79 9.56
C LEU A 151 -30.08 1.84 10.31
N ALA A 152 -29.50 3.00 10.60
CA ALA A 152 -30.19 4.11 11.25
C ALA A 152 -31.45 4.51 10.47
N ARG A 153 -31.36 4.65 9.13
CA ARG A 153 -32.53 4.92 8.28
C ARG A 153 -33.57 3.80 8.34
N ARG A 154 -33.14 2.54 8.31
CA ARG A 154 -34.05 1.37 8.32
C ARG A 154 -34.86 1.29 9.61
N VAL A 155 -34.26 1.61 10.75
CA VAL A 155 -34.93 1.56 12.05
C VAL A 155 -35.63 2.88 12.42
N GLY A 156 -35.68 3.86 11.51
CA GLY A 156 -36.27 5.18 11.76
C GLY A 156 -35.52 6.01 12.81
N GLY A 157 -34.23 5.69 13.05
CA GLY A 157 -33.39 6.33 14.05
C GLY A 157 -32.40 7.33 13.45
N ARG A 158 -31.57 7.91 14.32
CA ARG A 158 -30.46 8.80 13.92
C ARG A 158 -29.11 8.20 14.27
N LEU A 159 -28.19 8.19 13.31
CA LEU A 159 -26.79 7.84 13.55
C LEU A 159 -26.10 9.00 14.26
N ARG A 160 -25.50 8.75 15.43
CA ARG A 160 -24.76 9.77 16.19
C ARG A 160 -23.26 9.69 15.99
N ALA A 161 -22.70 8.48 16.02
CA ALA A 161 -21.28 8.27 15.87
C ALA A 161 -20.98 6.91 15.25
N VAL A 162 -19.86 6.88 14.52
CA VAL A 162 -19.20 5.67 14.05
C VAL A 162 -17.73 5.79 14.43
N GLU A 163 -17.27 4.88 15.27
CA GLU A 163 -15.90 4.80 15.73
C GLU A 163 -15.25 3.53 15.18
N PHE A 164 -13.97 3.64 14.84
CA PHE A 164 -13.15 2.53 14.36
C PHE A 164 -11.94 2.38 15.27
N GLY A 165 -11.49 1.14 15.45
CA GLY A 165 -10.32 0.84 16.25
C GLY A 165 -9.70 -0.49 15.84
N GLU A 166 -8.54 -0.76 16.41
CA GLU A 166 -7.84 -2.03 16.29
C GLU A 166 -7.81 -2.72 17.66
N LEU A 167 -8.14 -4.01 17.72
CA LEU A 167 -8.13 -4.74 18.99
C LEU A 167 -6.69 -5.15 19.32
N ALA A 168 -6.21 -4.77 20.50
CA ALA A 168 -4.91 -5.16 21.00
C ALA A 168 -4.75 -6.69 21.10
N VAL A 169 -3.51 -7.16 20.92
CA VAL A 169 -3.16 -8.57 21.12
C VAL A 169 -3.00 -8.80 22.62
N GLY A 170 -3.99 -9.37 23.29
CA GLY A 170 -3.78 -9.95 24.62
C GLY A 170 -4.78 -9.63 25.73
N GLU A 171 -5.78 -8.78 25.55
CA GLU A 171 -6.78 -8.57 26.61
C GLU A 171 -7.98 -9.52 26.45
N ALA A 172 -7.90 -10.61 27.20
CA ALA A 172 -9.10 -11.30 27.65
C ALA A 172 -9.96 -10.31 28.43
N MET A 173 -11.25 -10.26 28.07
CA MET A 173 -12.35 -9.55 28.69
C MET A 173 -12.19 -9.38 30.22
N ALA A 174 -11.67 -8.24 30.66
CA ALA A 174 -11.98 -7.70 31.98
C ALA A 174 -13.27 -6.91 31.83
N GLY A 175 -14.33 -7.41 32.48
CA GLY A 175 -15.64 -6.76 32.47
C GLY A 175 -15.56 -5.39 33.13
N ASP A 176 -15.92 -4.36 32.38
CA ASP A 176 -16.25 -3.06 32.92
C ASP A 176 -17.62 -3.15 33.61
N ALA A 177 -17.57 -3.57 34.88
CA ALA A 177 -18.61 -3.36 35.87
C ALA A 177 -17.99 -2.64 37.07
N ALA A 178 -17.47 -1.44 36.83
CA ALA A 178 -17.09 -0.49 37.86
C ALA A 178 -17.86 0.81 37.62
N GLY A 179 -19.06 0.91 38.20
CA GLY A 179 -19.89 2.09 38.00
C GLY A 179 -21.16 2.18 38.85
N CYS A 180 -21.27 1.44 39.95
CA CYS A 180 -22.28 1.69 40.97
C CYS A 180 -21.64 1.56 42.36
N ARG A 181 -21.16 2.67 42.94
CA ARG A 181 -20.99 2.82 44.38
C ARG A 181 -21.83 4.01 44.82
N GLY A 182 -22.84 3.74 45.63
CA GLY A 182 -23.66 4.74 46.29
C GLY A 182 -24.82 4.06 47.00
N GLY A 183 -24.70 3.89 48.31
CA GLY A 183 -25.75 3.32 49.18
C GLY A 183 -25.22 2.18 50.03
N GLY A 184 -24.65 2.52 51.19
CA GLY A 184 -24.20 1.55 52.17
C GLY A 184 -25.36 1.06 53.02
N GLU A 185 -25.41 -0.24 53.26
CA GLU A 185 -26.06 -0.83 54.43
C GLU A 185 -25.15 -1.93 54.96
N THR A 186 -24.73 -1.74 56.20
CA THR A 186 -23.96 -2.66 57.03
C THR A 186 -24.83 -3.83 57.44
N CYS A 187 -24.34 -5.06 57.31
CA CYS A 187 -24.83 -6.18 58.13
C CYS A 187 -23.76 -7.27 58.28
N GLY A 188 -23.36 -7.48 59.54
CA GLY A 188 -23.18 -8.82 60.13
C GLY A 188 -21.99 -9.64 59.67
N GLY A 189 -20.90 -9.57 60.44
CA GLY A 189 -19.88 -10.60 60.44
C GLY A 189 -20.38 -11.91 61.08
N SER A 190 -19.84 -13.02 60.60
CA SER A 190 -19.67 -14.23 61.39
C SER A 190 -18.49 -15.02 60.83
N GLU A 191 -17.65 -15.44 61.77
CA GLU A 191 -16.41 -16.18 61.65
C GLU A 191 -16.59 -17.57 61.04
N ALA A 192 -15.50 -18.10 60.46
CA ALA A 192 -14.88 -19.39 60.79
C ALA A 192 -14.19 -20.02 59.56
N GLY A 193 -13.04 -20.66 59.78
CA GLY A 193 -12.49 -21.64 58.84
C GLY A 193 -11.05 -21.41 58.41
N ARG A 194 -10.14 -21.47 59.38
CA ARG A 194 -8.69 -21.61 59.21
C ARG A 194 -8.37 -23.10 59.00
N GLU A 195 -7.41 -23.39 58.11
CA GLU A 195 -6.62 -24.64 57.89
C GLU A 195 -6.56 -24.95 56.39
N GLY A 196 -5.46 -25.34 55.77
CA GLY A 196 -4.12 -25.62 56.24
C GLY A 196 -3.23 -25.84 55.00
N ARG A 197 -1.96 -25.47 55.15
CA ARG A 197 -0.85 -25.84 54.25
C ARG A 197 0.07 -26.73 55.09
N PRO A 198 0.65 -27.79 54.52
CA PRO A 198 2.11 -27.80 54.29
C PRO A 198 2.45 -28.48 52.94
N ALA A 199 3.51 -28.17 52.17
CA ALA A 199 4.97 -28.07 52.37
C ALA A 199 5.72 -29.28 51.76
N GLY A 200 6.90 -29.01 51.18
CA GLY A 200 7.95 -29.98 50.80
C GLY A 200 7.97 -30.36 49.31
N GLY A 201 9.08 -30.40 48.57
CA GLY A 201 10.53 -30.17 48.76
C GLY A 201 11.13 -29.89 47.36
N ALA A 202 12.17 -29.09 47.14
CA ALA A 202 13.58 -29.21 47.52
C ALA A 202 14.27 -30.48 46.97
N GLU A 203 15.15 -30.30 45.97
CA GLU A 203 16.51 -30.90 45.78
C GLU A 203 17.00 -30.52 44.35
N ASN A 204 18.04 -29.68 44.15
CA ASN A 204 19.49 -29.80 44.38
C ASN A 204 20.24 -30.82 43.48
N GLY A 205 21.21 -30.33 42.70
CA GLY A 205 22.40 -31.11 42.34
C GLY A 205 23.10 -30.74 41.01
N PRO A 206 24.45 -30.77 40.92
CA PRO A 206 25.25 -29.82 40.13
C PRO A 206 26.36 -30.42 39.21
N GLY A 207 27.14 -29.55 38.53
CA GLY A 207 28.51 -29.82 38.01
C GLY A 207 28.62 -30.31 36.56
N GLY A 208 29.62 -30.00 35.73
CA GLY A 208 30.85 -29.21 35.89
C GLY A 208 31.72 -29.22 34.60
N ARG A 209 32.57 -28.19 34.51
CA ARG A 209 33.95 -28.03 33.93
C ARG A 209 34.44 -28.71 32.62
N LEU A 210 35.10 -27.82 31.85
CA LEU A 210 36.48 -27.85 31.26
C LEU A 210 36.83 -28.76 30.08
N GLY A 211 37.50 -28.16 29.09
CA GLY A 211 38.24 -28.84 28.03
C GLY A 211 38.87 -27.86 27.03
N ASP A 212 40.11 -27.47 27.32
CA ASP A 212 41.05 -26.63 26.55
C ASP A 212 41.63 -27.37 25.31
N ARG A 213 42.06 -26.62 24.28
CA ARG A 213 43.22 -26.91 23.39
C ARG A 213 43.41 -25.86 22.28
N SER A 214 44.31 -24.92 22.55
CA SER A 214 45.50 -24.49 21.77
C SER A 214 45.62 -24.82 20.27
N GLY A 215 46.04 -23.81 19.48
CA GLY A 215 46.62 -23.96 18.14
C GLY A 215 47.07 -22.63 17.50
N SER A 216 48.27 -22.16 17.87
CA SER A 216 49.14 -21.14 17.24
C SER A 216 49.52 -21.50 15.79
N GLY A 217 49.91 -20.63 14.84
CA GLY A 217 50.22 -19.19 14.75
C GLY A 217 50.53 -18.84 13.26
N PRO A 218 50.95 -17.61 12.90
CA PRO A 218 51.29 -17.24 11.52
C PRO A 218 52.80 -17.03 11.32
N GLU A 219 53.34 -17.38 10.16
CA GLU A 219 54.72 -17.02 9.78
C GLU A 219 54.76 -16.32 8.41
N SER A 220 55.34 -15.12 8.45
CA SER A 220 55.93 -14.39 7.33
C SER A 220 57.43 -14.67 7.31
N CYS A 221 58.06 -14.75 6.13
CA CYS A 221 59.42 -14.21 5.97
C CYS A 221 59.80 -13.96 4.50
N SER A 222 60.37 -12.79 4.32
CA SER A 222 61.11 -12.27 3.17
C SER A 222 62.50 -12.89 3.03
N GLY A 223 63.02 -12.99 1.81
CA GLY A 223 64.44 -13.25 1.56
C GLY A 223 64.87 -12.78 0.17
N ARG A 224 65.84 -11.87 0.14
CA ARG A 224 66.45 -11.24 -1.04
C ARG A 224 67.90 -11.74 -1.17
N ASN A 225 68.39 -11.70 -2.41
CA ASN A 225 69.79 -11.54 -2.87
C ASN A 225 70.62 -12.75 -3.34
N SER A 226 71.51 -12.35 -4.27
CA SER A 226 72.73 -12.94 -4.85
C SER A 226 72.51 -13.86 -6.06
N GLU A 227 73.18 -13.74 -7.21
CA GLU A 227 74.26 -12.88 -7.73
C GLU A 227 74.39 -13.22 -9.24
N CYS A 228 74.84 -12.29 -10.09
CA CYS A 228 76.00 -12.49 -10.99
C CYS A 228 76.19 -11.32 -11.95
N ARG A 229 77.44 -10.84 -11.93
CA ARG A 229 78.10 -9.75 -12.65
C ARG A 229 78.60 -10.23 -14.03
N LEU A 230 78.82 -9.30 -14.96
CA LEU A 230 79.91 -9.18 -15.98
C LEU A 230 79.56 -7.96 -16.87
N GLU A 231 80.17 -6.78 -16.65
CA GLU A 231 81.28 -6.17 -17.42
C GLU A 231 80.92 -5.87 -18.89
N ASN A 232 80.56 -4.61 -19.22
CA ASN A 232 81.39 -3.49 -19.73
C ASN A 232 82.03 -3.76 -21.10
N ASP A 233 81.61 -2.97 -22.10
CA ASP A 233 82.51 -2.40 -23.11
C ASP A 233 81.84 -1.16 -23.74
N ALA A 234 82.66 -0.12 -23.90
CA ALA A 234 82.33 1.16 -24.49
C ALA A 234 82.74 1.21 -25.97
N GLU A 235 82.21 2.21 -26.69
CA GLU A 235 82.93 3.15 -27.56
C GLU A 235 82.38 3.36 -29.00
N TYR A 236 82.39 4.65 -29.38
CA TYR A 236 82.43 5.26 -30.73
C TYR A 236 81.12 5.69 -31.47
N GLY A 237 80.95 7.03 -31.62
CA GLY A 237 80.08 7.71 -32.62
C GLY A 237 80.81 7.95 -33.96
N PRO A 238 80.43 8.89 -34.89
CA PRO A 238 79.49 10.02 -34.78
C PRO A 238 78.56 10.32 -36.02
N THR A 239 77.64 11.28 -35.81
CA THR A 239 77.02 12.28 -36.73
C THR A 239 76.76 12.02 -38.22
N HIS A 240 75.49 12.22 -38.65
CA HIS A 240 75.14 13.09 -39.79
C HIS A 240 73.71 13.66 -39.66
N ALA A 241 73.57 14.96 -39.86
CA ALA A 241 72.31 15.70 -39.95
C ALA A 241 71.88 15.86 -41.42
N SER A 242 70.57 15.81 -41.70
CA SER A 242 69.95 16.47 -42.86
C SER A 242 68.42 16.56 -42.69
N GLU A 243 67.97 17.79 -42.44
CA GLU A 243 66.86 18.52 -43.07
C GLU A 243 65.45 17.89 -43.23
N ARG A 244 64.46 18.65 -42.73
CA ARG A 244 63.02 18.49 -42.98
C ARG A 244 62.65 18.94 -44.40
N PRO A 245 61.47 18.50 -44.88
CA PRO A 245 60.49 19.47 -45.36
C PRO A 245 59.10 19.29 -44.71
N PRO A 246 58.21 20.30 -44.81
CA PRO A 246 56.96 20.37 -44.07
C PRO A 246 55.77 19.93 -44.93
N GLY A 247 54.77 19.32 -44.29
CA GLY A 247 53.43 19.24 -44.87
C GLY A 247 52.74 17.91 -44.63
N GLU A 248 52.21 17.71 -43.43
CA GLU A 248 51.01 16.87 -43.28
C GLU A 248 50.26 17.29 -42.02
N ARG A 249 49.24 18.14 -42.23
CA ARG A 249 48.19 18.32 -41.23
C ARG A 249 47.53 16.96 -41.06
N ARG A 250 47.85 16.26 -39.96
CA ARG A 250 47.06 15.14 -39.48
C ARG A 250 45.62 15.62 -39.34
N GLY A 251 44.75 15.11 -40.22
CA GLY A 251 43.31 15.23 -40.10
C GLY A 251 42.83 14.54 -38.82
N GLY A 252 42.75 15.29 -37.73
CA GLY A 252 41.91 14.96 -36.59
C GLY A 252 40.50 15.43 -36.89
N GLY A 253 39.60 14.52 -37.24
CA GLY A 253 38.19 14.85 -37.44
C GLY A 253 37.44 13.91 -38.36
N ALA A 254 37.30 12.63 -37.98
CA ALA A 254 36.37 11.73 -38.68
C ALA A 254 35.91 10.49 -37.87
N GLN A 255 35.97 10.51 -36.53
CA GLN A 255 35.41 9.41 -35.71
C GLN A 255 34.24 9.81 -34.80
N ASP A 256 34.03 11.10 -34.52
CA ASP A 256 32.93 11.56 -33.64
C ASP A 256 31.53 11.51 -34.28
N GLY A 257 31.45 11.46 -35.62
CA GLY A 257 30.16 11.49 -36.35
C GLY A 257 29.41 10.15 -36.36
N VAL A 258 30.12 9.03 -36.41
CA VAL A 258 29.51 7.69 -36.58
C VAL A 258 29.07 7.09 -35.24
N GLU A 259 29.76 7.41 -34.13
CA GLU A 259 29.37 6.96 -32.79
C GLU A 259 28.15 7.73 -32.25
N SER A 260 28.02 9.02 -32.59
CA SER A 260 26.87 9.86 -32.25
C SER A 260 25.57 9.33 -32.87
N GLY A 261 25.60 8.92 -34.14
CA GLY A 261 24.44 8.39 -34.86
C GLY A 261 23.94 7.04 -34.36
N ARG A 262 24.78 6.21 -33.71
CA ARG A 262 24.38 4.90 -33.15
C ARG A 262 23.90 5.00 -31.70
N ARG A 263 24.36 6.02 -30.94
CA ARG A 263 23.91 6.30 -29.56
C ARG A 263 22.54 6.99 -29.51
N GLN A 264 22.22 7.86 -30.46
CA GLN A 264 20.94 8.58 -30.52
C GLN A 264 19.69 7.69 -30.65
N PRO A 265 19.61 6.70 -31.58
CA PRO A 265 18.42 5.85 -31.73
C PRO A 265 18.20 4.96 -30.50
N ARG A 266 19.27 4.55 -29.81
CA ARG A 266 19.20 3.75 -28.57
C ARG A 266 18.65 4.56 -27.41
N LEU A 267 19.15 5.79 -27.25
CA LEU A 267 18.66 6.72 -26.23
C LEU A 267 17.16 7.01 -26.43
N ALA A 268 16.76 7.25 -27.68
CA ALA A 268 15.35 7.50 -28.02
C ALA A 268 14.45 6.31 -27.65
N VAL A 269 14.86 5.07 -27.99
CA VAL A 269 14.09 3.87 -27.63
C VAL A 269 13.98 3.70 -26.12
N VAL A 270 15.08 3.86 -25.37
CA VAL A 270 15.04 3.77 -23.90
C VAL A 270 14.13 4.84 -23.30
N ALA A 271 14.21 6.09 -23.78
CA ALA A 271 13.36 7.17 -23.29
C ALA A 271 11.87 6.93 -23.60
N VAL A 272 11.54 6.43 -24.80
CA VAL A 272 10.16 6.08 -25.18
C VAL A 272 9.62 4.97 -24.29
N LEU A 273 10.36 3.87 -24.14
CA LEU A 273 9.92 2.73 -23.32
C LEU A 273 9.81 3.10 -21.84
N ALA A 274 10.84 3.73 -21.28
CA ALA A 274 10.86 4.13 -19.87
C ALA A 274 9.79 5.18 -19.58
N GLY A 275 9.65 6.20 -20.44
CA GLY A 275 8.63 7.24 -20.30
C GLY A 275 7.21 6.69 -20.40
N THR A 276 6.93 5.81 -21.37
CA THR A 276 5.59 5.23 -21.50
C THR A 276 5.23 4.37 -20.29
N LEU A 277 6.14 3.50 -19.84
CA LEU A 277 5.91 2.65 -18.68
C LEU A 277 5.80 3.45 -17.38
N ALA A 278 6.71 4.39 -17.13
CA ALA A 278 6.69 5.24 -15.94
C ALA A 278 5.42 6.12 -15.91
N GLY A 279 5.02 6.67 -17.04
CA GLY A 279 3.78 7.46 -17.17
C GLY A 279 2.54 6.63 -16.86
N GLY A 280 2.45 5.40 -17.38
CA GLY A 280 1.36 4.48 -17.05
C GLY A 280 1.31 4.13 -15.56
N ILE A 281 2.46 3.85 -14.95
CA ILE A 281 2.56 3.57 -13.51
C ILE A 281 2.12 4.79 -12.69
N ALA A 282 2.55 6.00 -13.05
CA ALA A 282 2.17 7.23 -12.38
C ALA A 282 0.67 7.53 -12.48
N THR A 283 0.05 7.34 -13.65
CA THR A 283 -1.39 7.50 -13.84
C THR A 283 -2.19 6.54 -12.96
N VAL A 284 -1.80 5.27 -12.92
CA VAL A 284 -2.44 4.27 -12.04
C VAL A 284 -2.27 4.66 -10.57
N ALA A 285 -1.06 5.10 -10.17
CA ALA A 285 -0.78 5.57 -8.82
C ALA A 285 -1.62 6.80 -8.43
N GLN A 286 -1.82 7.75 -9.36
CA GLN A 286 -2.64 8.93 -9.16
C GLN A 286 -4.13 8.58 -8.99
N MET A 287 -4.67 7.77 -9.89
CA MET A 287 -6.06 7.30 -9.81
C MET A 287 -6.31 6.55 -8.50
N PHE A 288 -5.32 5.77 -8.08
CA PHE A 288 -5.35 5.05 -6.82
C PHE A 288 -5.31 5.99 -5.61
N ALA A 289 -4.49 7.04 -5.65
CA ALA A 289 -4.43 8.05 -4.60
C ALA A 289 -5.75 8.83 -4.46
N TRP A 290 -6.40 9.22 -5.55
CA TRP A 290 -7.74 9.81 -5.49
C TRP A 290 -8.78 8.88 -4.87
N TRP A 291 -8.76 7.61 -5.27
CA TRP A 291 -9.64 6.60 -4.70
C TRP A 291 -9.41 6.43 -3.19
N LEU A 292 -8.16 6.51 -2.74
CA LEU A 292 -7.78 6.41 -1.33
C LEU A 292 -8.27 7.59 -0.49
N THR A 293 -8.43 8.77 -1.09
CA THR A 293 -8.88 10.00 -0.43
C THR A 293 -10.34 10.34 -0.73
N ASP A 294 -11.14 9.36 -1.21
CA ASP A 294 -12.55 9.53 -1.57
C ASP A 294 -12.83 10.63 -2.62
N VAL A 295 -11.82 10.97 -3.44
CA VAL A 295 -11.97 11.86 -4.59
C VAL A 295 -12.58 11.06 -5.76
N PRO A 296 -13.65 11.55 -6.42
CA PRO A 296 -14.33 10.79 -7.47
C PRO A 296 -13.41 10.60 -8.69
N VAL A 297 -12.85 9.39 -8.84
CA VAL A 297 -11.81 9.06 -9.82
C VAL A 297 -12.20 9.44 -11.24
N TRP A 298 -13.37 9.01 -11.72
CA TRP A 298 -13.77 9.26 -13.11
C TRP A 298 -14.04 10.74 -13.41
N ALA A 299 -14.70 11.44 -12.49
CA ALA A 299 -14.97 12.87 -12.64
C ALA A 299 -13.67 13.69 -12.62
N THR A 300 -12.74 13.31 -11.75
CA THR A 300 -11.43 13.97 -11.60
C THR A 300 -10.52 13.68 -12.80
N LEU A 301 -10.49 12.44 -13.29
CA LEU A 301 -9.77 12.08 -14.50
C LEU A 301 -10.26 12.88 -15.71
N LEU A 302 -11.59 12.99 -15.90
CA LEU A 302 -12.17 13.78 -16.99
C LEU A 302 -11.88 15.27 -16.83
N ARG A 303 -11.92 15.80 -15.60
CA ARG A 303 -11.50 17.18 -15.30
C ARG A 303 -10.05 17.39 -15.73
N ASP A 304 -9.13 16.54 -15.30
CA ASP A 304 -7.70 16.70 -15.56
C ASP A 304 -7.34 16.48 -17.03
N ALA A 305 -8.05 15.59 -17.71
CA ALA A 305 -7.96 15.42 -19.15
C ALA A 305 -8.35 16.71 -19.89
N ARG A 306 -9.43 17.38 -19.48
CA ARG A 306 -9.83 18.70 -20.05
C ARG A 306 -8.77 19.77 -19.82
N LEU A 307 -8.21 19.86 -18.62
CA LEU A 307 -7.13 20.81 -18.30
C LEU A 307 -5.94 20.64 -19.25
N THR A 308 -5.60 19.39 -19.56
CA THR A 308 -4.47 19.07 -20.45
C THR A 308 -4.81 19.28 -21.91
N ALA A 309 -5.97 18.80 -22.37
CA ALA A 309 -6.40 18.96 -23.75
C ALA A 309 -6.53 20.45 -24.14
N ALA A 310 -6.90 21.31 -23.18
CA ALA A 310 -6.99 22.76 -23.38
C ALA A 310 -5.66 23.42 -23.78
N ILE A 311 -4.50 22.78 -23.55
CA ILE A 311 -3.21 23.25 -24.07
C ILE A 311 -3.22 23.29 -25.61
N VAL A 312 -3.84 22.29 -26.25
CA VAL A 312 -3.86 22.12 -27.71
C VAL A 312 -5.16 22.62 -28.32
N MET A 313 -6.29 22.30 -27.68
CA MET A 313 -7.64 22.60 -28.17
C MET A 313 -8.15 23.99 -27.74
N GLY A 314 -7.38 24.71 -26.91
CA GLY A 314 -7.80 26.00 -26.36
C GLY A 314 -8.78 25.89 -25.19
N ARG A 315 -9.20 27.05 -24.67
CA ARG A 315 -10.00 27.15 -23.43
C ARG A 315 -11.41 26.55 -23.55
N GLU A 316 -11.92 26.37 -24.75
CA GLU A 316 -13.25 25.79 -24.99
C GLU A 316 -13.33 24.34 -24.48
N ALA A 317 -12.22 23.59 -24.51
CA ALA A 317 -12.14 22.23 -23.97
C ALA A 317 -12.41 22.16 -22.45
N LEU A 318 -12.27 23.28 -21.73
CA LEU A 318 -12.59 23.36 -20.30
C LEU A 318 -14.10 23.35 -20.02
N GLN A 319 -14.91 23.79 -21.00
CA GLN A 319 -16.36 23.99 -20.85
C GLN A 319 -17.21 22.97 -21.61
N ALA A 320 -16.59 22.01 -22.32
CA ALA A 320 -17.28 21.07 -23.21
C ALA A 320 -18.54 20.44 -22.56
N PRO A 321 -19.75 20.65 -23.13
CA PRO A 321 -20.99 20.29 -22.48
C PRO A 321 -21.12 18.78 -22.32
N ALA A 322 -21.78 18.36 -21.23
CA ALA A 322 -22.17 16.98 -20.96
C ALA A 322 -23.30 16.49 -21.90
N ALA A 323 -23.23 16.83 -23.19
CA ALA A 323 -24.19 16.39 -24.19
C ALA A 323 -23.87 14.94 -24.60
N GLY A 324 -24.31 13.99 -23.77
CA GLY A 324 -24.67 12.63 -24.17
C GLY A 324 -23.58 11.63 -24.56
N GLY A 325 -22.29 11.99 -24.57
CA GLY A 325 -21.20 11.08 -24.96
C GLY A 325 -19.92 11.23 -24.12
N LEU A 326 -19.10 10.18 -24.10
CA LEU A 326 -17.73 10.25 -23.58
C LEU A 326 -16.90 11.17 -24.51
N PRO A 327 -16.18 12.18 -23.98
CA PRO A 327 -15.40 13.12 -24.79
C PRO A 327 -14.10 12.46 -25.24
N TRP A 328 -14.22 11.56 -26.21
CA TRP A 328 -13.12 10.73 -26.72
C TRP A 328 -12.00 11.57 -27.35
N ASP A 329 -12.35 12.67 -27.99
CA ASP A 329 -11.46 13.69 -28.53
C ASP A 329 -10.58 14.31 -27.43
N VAL A 330 -11.19 14.76 -26.34
CA VAL A 330 -10.48 15.34 -25.18
C VAL A 330 -9.56 14.31 -24.55
N LEU A 331 -10.05 13.08 -24.32
CA LEU A 331 -9.25 12.00 -23.74
C LEU A 331 -8.06 11.63 -24.64
N PHE A 332 -8.28 11.57 -25.95
CA PHE A 332 -7.24 11.25 -26.93
C PHE A 332 -6.16 12.34 -26.96
N VAL A 333 -6.54 13.61 -27.09
CA VAL A 333 -5.59 14.73 -27.09
C VAL A 333 -4.83 14.81 -25.77
N ALA A 334 -5.53 14.71 -24.63
CA ALA A 334 -4.89 14.71 -23.31
C ALA A 334 -3.88 13.57 -23.16
N THR A 335 -4.19 12.38 -23.67
CA THR A 335 -3.29 11.22 -23.63
C THR A 335 -2.05 11.46 -24.49
N LEU A 336 -2.20 12.04 -25.69
CA LEU A 336 -1.06 12.37 -26.55
C LEU A 336 -0.13 13.41 -25.90
N VAL A 337 -0.69 14.46 -25.30
CA VAL A 337 0.10 15.48 -24.60
C VAL A 337 0.87 14.87 -23.43
N HIS A 338 0.20 14.08 -22.57
CA HIS A 338 0.87 13.41 -21.45
C HIS A 338 1.94 12.42 -21.92
N LEU A 339 1.66 11.65 -22.98
CA LEU A 339 2.63 10.72 -23.54
C LEU A 339 3.87 11.46 -24.06
N ALA A 340 3.67 12.54 -24.81
CA ALA A 340 4.75 13.37 -25.33
C ALA A 340 5.61 13.96 -24.20
N LEU A 341 4.98 14.54 -23.17
CA LEU A 341 5.67 15.06 -21.99
C LEU A 341 6.41 13.95 -21.24
N SER A 342 5.80 12.78 -21.05
CA SER A 342 6.41 11.66 -20.36
C SER A 342 7.69 11.16 -21.05
N VAL A 343 7.65 11.03 -22.39
CA VAL A 343 8.82 10.67 -23.19
C VAL A 343 9.89 11.78 -23.13
N ALA A 344 9.49 13.04 -23.23
CA ALA A 344 10.41 14.19 -23.12
C ALA A 344 11.11 14.22 -21.75
N TYR A 345 10.37 14.00 -20.65
CA TYR A 345 10.91 13.94 -19.29
C TYR A 345 11.74 12.69 -19.01
N ALA A 346 11.60 11.62 -19.79
CA ALA A 346 12.46 10.44 -19.68
C ALA A 346 13.86 10.66 -20.31
N LEU A 347 14.03 11.66 -21.18
CA LEU A 347 15.30 11.89 -21.89
C LEU A 347 16.49 12.23 -20.96
N PRO A 348 16.38 13.15 -19.97
CA PRO A 348 17.48 13.43 -19.05
C PRO A 348 17.95 12.20 -18.24
N PRO A 349 17.08 11.45 -17.53
CA PRO A 349 17.51 10.26 -16.79
C PRO A 349 18.00 9.14 -17.72
N ALA A 350 17.46 9.00 -18.94
CA ALA A 350 17.97 8.04 -19.92
C ALA A 350 19.42 8.36 -20.35
N ARG A 351 19.80 9.64 -20.45
CA ARG A 351 21.19 10.07 -20.73
C ARG A 351 22.14 9.83 -19.55
N LEU A 352 21.63 9.92 -18.34
CA LEU A 352 22.37 9.75 -17.09
C LEU A 352 22.33 8.30 -16.58
N ALA A 353 21.68 7.40 -17.31
CA ALA A 353 21.48 6.01 -16.93
C ALA A 353 22.83 5.31 -16.67
N GLY A 354 22.93 4.64 -15.52
CA GLY A 354 24.11 3.90 -15.12
C GLY A 354 25.17 4.69 -14.34
N ARG A 355 25.01 6.01 -14.14
CA ARG A 355 25.89 6.81 -13.26
C ARG A 355 25.64 6.57 -11.76
N LEU A 356 24.39 6.30 -11.41
CA LEU A 356 23.95 6.02 -10.04
C LEU A 356 23.22 4.66 -10.02
N ARG A 357 23.37 3.91 -8.92
CA ARG A 357 22.69 2.63 -8.68
C ARG A 357 22.19 2.56 -7.24
N GLY A 358 21.18 1.73 -6.99
CA GLY A 358 20.64 1.50 -5.64
C GLY A 358 19.93 2.72 -5.04
N LEU A 359 20.02 2.90 -3.72
CA LEU A 359 19.31 3.95 -2.98
C LEU A 359 19.60 5.38 -3.48
N PRO A 360 20.85 5.77 -3.83
CA PRO A 360 21.13 7.10 -4.40
C PRO A 360 20.38 7.38 -5.71
N ALA A 361 20.21 6.36 -6.56
CA ALA A 361 19.45 6.50 -7.81
C ALA A 361 17.96 6.74 -7.54
N LEU A 362 17.38 6.04 -6.55
CA LEU A 362 16.00 6.26 -6.13
C LEU A 362 15.81 7.65 -5.52
N GLY A 363 16.74 8.10 -4.67
CA GLY A 363 16.72 9.46 -4.11
C GLY A 363 16.77 10.54 -5.19
N ALA A 364 17.68 10.39 -6.16
CA ALA A 364 17.76 11.28 -7.32
C ALA A 364 16.48 11.25 -8.18
N GLY A 365 15.89 10.06 -8.37
CA GLY A 365 14.62 9.89 -9.07
C GLY A 365 13.46 10.59 -8.38
N ALA A 366 13.33 10.45 -7.06
CA ALA A 366 12.30 11.16 -6.28
C ALA A 366 12.46 12.69 -6.36
N ALA A 367 13.69 13.19 -6.20
CA ALA A 367 13.99 14.62 -6.34
C ALA A 367 13.66 15.13 -7.76
N TYR A 368 14.00 14.35 -8.80
CA TYR A 368 13.67 14.67 -10.18
C TYR A 368 12.16 14.72 -10.43
N GLY A 369 11.42 13.74 -9.90
CA GLY A 369 9.95 13.73 -9.95
C GLY A 369 9.35 14.99 -9.31
N LEU A 370 9.83 15.38 -8.13
CA LEU A 370 9.38 16.60 -7.46
C LEU A 370 9.74 17.87 -8.24
N ALA A 371 10.91 17.91 -8.89
CA ALA A 371 11.28 19.01 -9.76
C ALA A 371 10.32 19.13 -10.97
N ILE A 372 9.95 18.01 -11.60
CA ILE A 372 8.94 17.99 -12.67
C ILE A 372 7.59 18.49 -12.13
N TYR A 373 7.18 18.07 -10.93
CA TYR A 373 5.95 18.60 -10.31
C TYR A 373 5.99 20.13 -10.20
N VAL A 374 7.09 20.70 -9.74
CA VAL A 374 7.24 22.16 -9.64
C VAL A 374 7.15 22.81 -11.03
N VAL A 375 7.86 22.27 -12.02
CA VAL A 375 7.80 22.77 -13.41
C VAL A 375 6.38 22.68 -13.97
N ASN A 376 5.70 21.56 -13.79
CA ASN A 376 4.38 21.32 -14.36
C ASN A 376 3.29 22.12 -13.66
N MET A 377 3.33 22.20 -12.34
CA MET A 377 2.23 22.77 -11.54
C MET A 377 2.47 24.20 -11.10
N TYR A 378 3.70 24.71 -11.19
CA TYR A 378 4.01 26.13 -10.92
C TYR A 378 4.55 26.83 -12.16
N GLY A 379 5.40 26.15 -12.96
CA GLY A 379 5.89 26.69 -14.23
C GLY A 379 4.80 26.83 -15.29
N PHE A 380 4.18 25.72 -15.71
CA PHE A 380 3.12 25.79 -16.74
C PHE A 380 1.92 26.62 -16.28
N THR A 381 1.64 26.74 -14.99
CA THR A 381 0.52 27.56 -14.52
C THR A 381 0.70 29.06 -14.79
N VAL A 382 1.93 29.53 -15.03
CA VAL A 382 2.18 30.90 -15.51
C VAL A 382 1.56 31.12 -16.89
N VAL A 383 1.62 30.11 -17.76
CA VAL A 383 1.10 30.16 -19.15
C VAL A 383 -0.33 29.66 -19.24
N PHE A 384 -0.68 28.66 -18.43
CA PHE A 384 -1.94 27.93 -18.42
C PHE A 384 -2.53 27.93 -17.00
N PRO A 385 -3.19 29.03 -16.57
CA PRO A 385 -3.57 29.25 -15.16
C PRO A 385 -4.52 28.18 -14.56
N TRP A 386 -5.27 27.47 -15.39
CA TRP A 386 -6.24 26.46 -14.95
C TRP A 386 -5.60 25.22 -14.30
N PHE A 387 -4.30 24.98 -14.49
CA PHE A 387 -3.59 23.90 -13.78
C PHE A 387 -3.50 24.10 -12.26
N ALA A 388 -3.79 25.30 -11.75
CA ALA A 388 -3.92 25.51 -10.30
C ALA A 388 -4.93 24.55 -9.64
N LEU A 389 -5.94 24.09 -10.38
CA LEU A 389 -6.96 23.14 -9.91
C LEU A 389 -6.44 21.71 -9.71
N ALA A 390 -5.33 21.35 -10.34
CA ALA A 390 -4.70 20.03 -10.25
C ALA A 390 -3.60 19.97 -9.18
N ARG A 391 -3.43 21.03 -8.38
CA ARG A 391 -2.44 21.10 -7.29
C ARG A 391 -2.94 20.39 -6.04
N ASP A 392 -3.03 19.07 -6.12
CA ASP A 392 -3.43 18.24 -5.01
C ASP A 392 -2.32 17.26 -4.57
N PRO A 393 -2.40 16.70 -3.35
CA PRO A 393 -1.40 15.75 -2.86
C PRO A 393 -1.26 14.49 -3.72
N ALA A 394 -2.32 14.07 -4.44
CA ALA A 394 -2.23 12.92 -5.33
C ALA A 394 -1.39 13.24 -6.58
N THR A 395 -1.46 14.47 -7.09
CA THR A 395 -0.57 14.94 -8.17
C THR A 395 0.89 14.95 -7.73
N VAL A 396 1.21 15.42 -6.52
CA VAL A 396 2.58 15.35 -5.96
C VAL A 396 3.04 13.89 -5.90
N PHE A 397 2.20 13.02 -5.35
CA PHE A 397 2.49 11.59 -5.23
C PHE A 397 2.75 10.92 -6.59
N ALA A 398 1.93 11.24 -7.60
CA ALA A 398 2.10 10.71 -8.96
C ALA A 398 3.46 11.08 -9.57
N HIS A 399 3.90 12.33 -9.38
CA HIS A 399 5.20 12.79 -9.86
C HIS A 399 6.38 12.15 -9.12
N LEU A 400 6.25 11.92 -7.81
CA LEU A 400 7.25 11.15 -7.03
C LEU A 400 7.37 9.71 -7.58
N VAL A 401 6.24 9.04 -7.79
CA VAL A 401 6.19 7.68 -8.36
C VAL A 401 6.78 7.65 -9.76
N PHE A 402 6.47 8.65 -10.59
CA PHE A 402 7.03 8.79 -11.94
C PHE A 402 8.57 8.85 -11.92
N GLY A 403 9.14 9.72 -11.08
CA GLY A 403 10.59 9.87 -10.96
C GLY A 403 11.29 8.62 -10.44
N LEU A 404 10.71 7.94 -9.44
CA LEU A 404 11.20 6.65 -8.94
C LEU A 404 11.15 5.56 -10.02
N ALA A 405 10.07 5.50 -10.79
CA ALA A 405 9.91 4.54 -11.88
C ALA A 405 10.97 4.75 -12.97
N LEU A 406 11.23 6.00 -13.38
CA LEU A 406 12.30 6.30 -14.33
C LEU A 406 13.68 5.88 -13.81
N ALA A 407 14.00 6.16 -12.54
CA ALA A 407 15.27 5.77 -11.94
C ALA A 407 15.48 4.23 -11.92
N ALA A 408 14.40 3.46 -11.79
CA ALA A 408 14.46 2.00 -11.85
C ALA A 408 14.52 1.46 -13.30
N LEU A 409 13.73 2.04 -14.22
CA LEU A 409 13.56 1.53 -15.58
C LEU A 409 14.73 1.89 -16.51
N CYS A 410 15.25 3.12 -16.44
CA CYS A 410 16.27 3.58 -17.38
C CYS A 410 17.58 2.75 -17.33
N PRO A 411 18.16 2.41 -16.15
CA PRO A 411 19.36 1.57 -16.09
C PRO A 411 19.12 0.17 -16.66
N GLY A 412 18.01 -0.48 -16.28
CA GLY A 412 17.72 -1.85 -16.72
C GLY A 412 17.45 -1.97 -18.21
N LEU A 413 16.79 -0.97 -18.81
CA LEU A 413 16.58 -0.91 -20.26
C LEU A 413 17.86 -0.55 -21.02
N SER A 414 18.72 0.29 -20.44
CA SER A 414 20.03 0.60 -21.02
C SER A 414 20.94 -0.62 -21.04
N GLU A 415 20.98 -1.41 -19.97
CA GLU A 415 21.81 -2.62 -19.87
C GLU A 415 21.36 -3.73 -20.84
N ARG A 416 20.05 -3.97 -20.99
CA ARG A 416 19.51 -4.97 -21.95
C ARG A 416 19.71 -4.60 -23.41
N SER A 417 20.04 -3.33 -23.69
CA SER A 417 20.27 -2.82 -25.04
C SER A 417 21.76 -2.76 -25.42
N ARG A 418 22.66 -3.11 -24.49
CA ARG A 418 24.09 -3.35 -24.74
C ARG A 418 24.29 -4.80 -25.13
#